data_AF-A0A4U9HKH7-F1
#
_entry.id   AF-A0A4U9HKH7-F1
#
_cell.length_a   1.000
_cell.length_b   1.000
_cell.length_c   1.000
_cell.angle_alpha   90.00
_cell.angle_beta   90.00
_cell.angle_gamma   90.00
#
_symmetry.space_group_name_H-M   'P 1'
#
loop_
_entity.id
_entity.type
_entity.pdbx_description
1 polymer ?
#
loop_
_entity_poly.entity_id
_entity_poly.type
_entity_poly.pdbx_seq_one_letter_code
_entity_poly.pdbx_strand_id
1 'polypeptide(L)'
;MMVKNEVIFASYILIVVIAFFTFDVSLIDIALLPLLAFILLKTIRNRSLKNGLNSVINLAVLSAGLIKGLFRPQRDPRIPPDNKVIHEQVE
;
A
#
# COMPACT_ATOMS: atom_id res chain seq x y z
N MET A 1 -8.84 14.28 3.60
CA MET A 1 -9.80 13.15 3.69
C MET A 1 -9.28 11.85 3.05
N MET A 2 -8.42 11.93 2.02
CA MET A 2 -7.82 10.77 1.32
C MET A 2 -6.94 9.89 2.24
N VAL A 3 -6.06 10.50 3.03
CA VAL A 3 -5.12 9.82 3.95
C VAL A 3 -5.81 8.91 4.96
N LYS A 4 -7.04 9.24 5.39
CA LYS A 4 -7.76 8.46 6.41
C LYS A 4 -8.14 7.07 5.89
N ASN A 5 -8.60 6.98 4.64
CA ASN A 5 -9.01 5.71 4.05
C ASN A 5 -7.81 4.79 3.78
N GLU A 6 -6.66 5.39 3.47
CA GLU A 6 -5.42 4.70 3.16
C GLU A 6 -4.83 4.07 4.42
N VAL A 7 -4.81 4.81 5.53
CA VAL A 7 -4.37 4.28 6.84
C VAL A 7 -5.27 3.15 7.33
N ILE A 8 -6.60 3.27 7.16
CA ILE A 8 -7.54 2.20 7.53
C ILE A 8 -7.30 0.94 6.70
N PHE A 9 -7.06 1.08 5.40
CA PHE A 9 -6.77 -0.08 4.56
C PHE A 9 -5.41 -0.70 4.88
N ALA A 10 -4.38 0.12 5.13
CA ALA A 10 -3.06 -0.34 5.54
C ALA A 10 -3.10 -1.13 6.85
N SER A 11 -3.83 -0.62 7.87
CA SER A 11 -3.98 -1.33 9.14
C SER A 11 -4.77 -2.64 8.99
N TYR A 12 -5.81 -2.65 8.15
CA TYR A 12 -6.53 -3.88 7.83
C TYR A 12 -5.63 -4.93 7.14
N ILE A 13 -4.82 -4.54 6.15
CA ILE A 13 -3.87 -5.45 5.50
C ILE A 13 -2.85 -5.99 6.51
N LEU A 14 -2.40 -5.18 7.48
CA LEU A 14 -1.53 -5.66 8.55
C LEU A 14 -2.19 -6.77 9.38
N ILE A 15 -3.48 -6.62 9.72
CA ILE A 15 -4.25 -7.65 10.44
C ILE A 15 -4.35 -8.93 9.61
N VAL A 16 -4.62 -8.82 8.31
CA VAL A 16 -4.67 -9.99 7.41
C VAL A 16 -3.32 -10.70 7.40
N VAL A 17 -2.21 -9.96 7.29
CA VAL A 17 -0.86 -10.54 7.34
C VAL A 17 -0.61 -11.24 8.68
N ILE A 18 -0.99 -10.64 9.81
CA ILE A 18 -0.87 -11.28 11.14
C ILE A 18 -1.71 -12.56 11.21
N ALA A 19 -2.92 -12.57 10.64
CA ALA A 19 -3.77 -13.76 10.61
C ALA A 19 -3.12 -14.92 9.82
N PHE A 20 -2.40 -14.63 8.73
CA PHE A 20 -1.63 -15.64 8.00
C PHE A 20 -0.52 -16.27 8.86
N PHE A 21 0.10 -15.52 9.78
CA PHE A 21 1.10 -16.06 10.71
C PHE A 21 0.51 -16.97 11.79
N THR A 22 -0.82 -16.96 12.01
CA THR A 22 -1.49 -17.87 12.95
C THR A 22 -1.65 -19.28 12.40
N PHE A 23 -1.53 -19.48 11.07
CA PHE A 23 -1.75 -20.77 10.38
C PHE A 23 -3.12 -21.44 10.64
N ASP A 24 -4.09 -20.70 11.18
CA ASP A 24 -5.47 -21.15 11.38
C ASP A 24 -6.31 -20.75 10.16
N VAL A 25 -6.75 -21.76 9.41
CA VAL A 25 -7.56 -21.59 8.19
C VAL A 25 -8.85 -20.80 8.48
N SER A 26 -9.48 -21.04 9.63
CA SER A 26 -10.73 -20.36 9.99
C SER A 26 -10.53 -18.86 10.19
N LEU A 27 -9.42 -18.49 10.83
CA LEU A 27 -9.06 -17.09 11.04
C LEU A 27 -8.66 -16.40 9.72
N ILE A 28 -7.95 -17.12 8.84
CA ILE A 28 -7.58 -16.62 7.52
C ILE A 28 -8.84 -16.36 6.68
N ASP A 29 -9.79 -17.30 6.65
CA ASP A 29 -11.03 -17.17 5.89
C ASP A 29 -11.86 -15.95 6.34
N ILE A 30 -12.02 -15.80 7.66
CA ILE A 30 -12.73 -14.65 8.25
C ILE A 30 -12.01 -13.35 7.93
N ALA A 31 -10.67 -13.33 8.03
CA ALA A 31 -9.88 -12.14 7.73
C ALA A 31 -9.95 -11.75 6.24
N LEU A 32 -10.16 -12.70 5.33
CA LEU A 32 -10.21 -12.46 3.88
C LEU A 32 -11.57 -11.94 3.38
N LEU A 33 -12.67 -12.27 4.08
CA LEU A 33 -14.04 -11.86 3.71
C LEU A 33 -14.20 -10.35 3.43
N PRO A 34 -13.71 -9.43 4.28
CA PRO A 34 -13.82 -7.99 4.02
C PRO A 34 -13.07 -7.55 2.76
N LEU A 35 -11.91 -8.17 2.47
CA LEU A 35 -11.12 -7.90 1.27
C LEU A 35 -11.89 -8.33 0.02
N LEU A 36 -12.50 -9.52 0.04
CA LEU A 36 -13.33 -10.01 -1.05
C LEU A 36 -14.56 -9.13 -1.25
N ALA A 37 -15.25 -8.75 -0.17
CA ALA A 37 -16.39 -7.84 -0.23
C ALA A 37 -16.00 -6.48 -0.83
N PHE A 38 -14.83 -5.95 -0.47
CA PHE A 38 -14.32 -4.70 -1.02
C PHE A 38 -14.02 -4.80 -2.53
N ILE A 39 -13.38 -5.89 -2.97
CA ILE A 39 -13.11 -6.16 -4.39
C ILE A 39 -14.42 -6.26 -5.17
N LEU A 40 -15.39 -7.02 -4.66
CA LEU A 40 -16.71 -7.18 -5.28
C LEU A 40 -17.43 -5.84 -5.41
N LEU A 41 -17.48 -5.05 -4.33
CA LEU A 41 -18.11 -3.73 -4.33
C LEU A 41 -17.45 -2.80 -5.35
N LYS A 42 -16.11 -2.77 -5.40
CA LYS A 42 -15.35 -1.98 -6.38
C LYS A 42 -15.56 -2.49 -7.81
N THR A 43 -15.66 -3.79 -8.00
CA THR A 43 -15.92 -4.41 -9.31
C THR A 43 -17.30 -4.05 -9.83
N ILE A 44 -18.34 -4.15 -8.99
CA ILE A 44 -19.72 -3.77 -9.33
C ILE A 44 -19.78 -2.28 -9.66
N ARG A 45 -19.20 -1.44 -8.80
CA ARG A 45 -19.22 0.02 -8.96
C ARG A 45 -18.47 0.49 -10.21
N ASN A 46 -17.33 -0.14 -10.54
CA ASN A 46 -16.54 0.20 -11.72
C ASN A 46 -17.00 -0.57 -12.97
N ARG A 47 -17.99 -1.46 -12.86
CA ARG A 47 -18.45 -2.42 -13.89
C ARG A 47 -17.31 -3.18 -14.57
N SER A 48 -16.19 -3.36 -13.88
CA SER A 48 -14.96 -3.94 -14.45
C SER A 48 -14.14 -4.58 -13.35
N LEU A 49 -13.90 -5.89 -13.48
CA LEU A 49 -13.07 -6.67 -12.56
C LEU A 49 -11.62 -6.18 -12.57
N LYS A 50 -11.10 -5.85 -13.76
CA LYS A 50 -9.74 -5.29 -13.91
C LYS A 50 -9.58 -3.98 -13.12
N ASN A 51 -10.59 -3.10 -13.17
CA ASN A 51 -10.56 -1.84 -12.44
C ASN A 51 -10.76 -2.04 -10.92
N GLY A 52 -11.53 -3.05 -10.53
CA GLY A 52 -11.66 -3.48 -9.13
C GLY A 52 -10.33 -3.96 -8.56
N LEU A 53 -9.63 -4.85 -9.26
CA LEU A 53 -8.31 -5.35 -8.87
C LEU A 53 -7.25 -4.25 -8.87
N ASN A 54 -7.22 -3.39 -9.89
CA ASN A 54 -6.31 -2.24 -9.93
C ASN A 54 -6.52 -1.28 -8.75
N SER A 55 -7.76 -1.15 -8.24
CA SER A 55 -8.02 -0.36 -7.03
C SER A 55 -7.34 -0.96 -5.80
N VAL A 56 -7.33 -2.30 -5.67
CA VAL A 56 -6.65 -2.98 -4.57
C VAL A 56 -5.14 -2.89 -4.70
N ILE A 57 -4.60 -3.09 -5.91
CA ILE A 57 -3.17 -2.96 -6.19
C ILE A 57 -2.69 -1.54 -5.87
N ASN A 58 -3.41 -0.51 -6.31
CA ASN A 58 -3.06 0.88 -6.04
C ASN A 58 -3.00 1.16 -4.53
N LEU A 59 -3.99 0.64 -3.79
CA LEU A 59 -4.05 0.80 -2.34
C LEU A 59 -2.96 0.01 -1.62
N ALA A 60 -2.59 -1.17 -2.13
CA ALA A 60 -1.49 -1.98 -1.60
C ALA A 60 -0.12 -1.31 -1.83
N VAL A 61 0.14 -0.79 -3.03
CA VAL A 61 1.37 -0.04 -3.36
C VAL A 61 1.49 1.20 -2.48
N LEU A 62 0.38 1.91 -2.26
CA LEU A 62 0.36 3.06 -1.39
C LEU A 62 0.64 2.69 0.07
N SER A 63 0.01 1.64 0.60
CA SER A 63 0.29 1.12 1.95
C SER A 63 1.76 0.73 2.12
N ALA A 64 2.35 0.05 1.14
CA ALA A 64 3.78 -0.26 1.14
C ALA A 64 4.65 1.00 1.10
N GLY A 65 4.23 2.03 0.35
CA GLY A 65 4.85 3.35 0.34
C GLY A 65 4.81 4.05 1.70
N LEU A 66 3.69 3.97 2.42
CA LEU A 66 3.55 4.52 3.78
C LEU A 66 4.48 3.82 4.78
N ILE A 67 4.51 2.49 4.75
CA ILE A 67 5.43 1.69 5.58
C ILE A 67 6.87 2.11 5.28
N LYS A 68 7.28 2.10 3.99
CA LYS A 68 8.62 2.51 3.57
C LYS A 68 8.94 3.96 3.96
N GLY A 69 7.97 4.87 3.90
CA GLY A 69 8.12 6.26 4.30
C GLY A 69 8.32 6.42 5.80
N LEU A 70 7.66 5.60 6.62
CA LEU A 70 7.81 5.61 8.08
C LEU A 70 9.20 5.15 8.53
N PHE A 71 9.78 4.17 7.82
CA PHE A 71 11.11 3.63 8.12
C PHE A 71 12.26 4.37 7.40
N ARG A 72 11.97 5.28 6.47
CA ARG A 72 13.02 6.07 5.80
C ARG A 72 13.43 7.25 6.67
N PRO A 73 14.73 7.40 6.98
CA PRO A 73 15.21 8.61 7.63
C PRO A 73 14.91 9.82 6.74
N GLN A 74 14.47 10.91 7.36
CA GLN A 74 14.30 12.18 6.66
C GLN A 74 15.64 12.58 6.05
N ARG A 75 15.65 12.85 4.75
CA ARG A 75 16.86 13.26 4.04
C ARG A 75 17.27 14.62 4.58
N ASP A 76 18.53 14.76 5.01
CA ASP A 76 19.04 16.05 5.50
C ASP A 76 18.99 17.08 4.36
N PRO A 77 18.23 18.19 4.51
CA PRO A 77 18.14 19.23 3.48
C PRO A 77 19.47 19.92 3.19
N ARG A 78 20.45 19.83 4.11
CA ARG A 78 21.76 20.45 3.98
C ARG A 78 22.74 19.62 3.17
N ILE A 79 22.43 18.35 2.92
CA ILE A 79 23.28 17.45 2.13
C ILE A 79 22.74 17.44 0.69
N PRO A 80 23.44 18.08 -0.27
CA PRO A 80 23.01 18.08 -1.66
C PRO A 80 22.95 16.63 -2.17
N PRO A 81 21.96 16.30 -3.00
CA PRO A 81 21.88 14.98 -3.57
C PRO A 81 23.07 14.71 -4.48
N ASP A 82 23.72 13.57 -4.30
CA ASP A 82 24.74 13.08 -5.21
C ASP A 82 24.12 12.92 -6.61
N ASN A 83 24.50 13.82 -7.51
CA ASN A 83 23.85 14.09 -8.76
C ASN A 83 24.92 14.08 -9.86
N LYS A 84 24.92 13.04 -10.68
CA LYS A 84 25.83 12.90 -11.83
C LYS A 84 25.64 13.95 -12.92
N VAL A 85 24.48 14.61 -12.99
CA VAL A 85 24.11 15.56 -14.05
C VAL A 85 24.77 16.94 -13.87
N ILE A 86 25.17 17.32 -12.65
CA ILE A 86 25.81 18.64 -12.41
C ILE A 86 27.33 18.59 -12.65
N HIS A 87 27.95 17.42 -12.57
CA HIS A 87 29.41 17.31 -12.67
C HIS A 87 29.96 17.33 -14.11
N GLU A 88 29.11 17.21 -15.13
CA GLU A 88 29.54 17.19 -16.55
C GLU A 88 29.59 18.59 -17.18
N GLN A 89 29.23 19.65 -16.45
CA GLN A 89 29.23 21.04 -16.96
C GLN A 89 30.46 21.85 -16.51
N VAL A 90 31.44 21.22 -15.86
CA VAL A 90 32.62 21.90 -15.25
C VAL A 90 33.94 21.22 -15.64
N GLU A 91 33.99 20.51 -16.77
CA GLU A 91 35.26 20.04 -17.37
C GLU A 91 35.46 20.64 -18.77
#